data_AF-A0A932BGW9-F1
#
_entry.id   AF-A0A932BGW9-F1
#
_cell.length_a   1.000
_cell.length_b   1.000
_cell.length_c   1.000
_cell.angle_alpha   90.00
_cell.angle_beta   90.00
_cell.angle_gamma   90.00
#
_symmetry.space_group_name_H-M   'P 1'
#
loop_
_entity.id
_entity.type
_entity.pdbx_description
1 polymer ?
#
loop_
_entity_poly.entity_id
_entity_poly.type
_entity_poly.pdbx_seq_one_letter_code
_entity_poly.pdbx_strand_id
1 'polypeptide(L)'
;MAHGYYTVVEMVAMADRPDMLRLRLQPVDPTTAQEFVLLLPRQAAERGQLATGQTIAAEHRPYGLALAAMSPAGETAPFFLVLDDDWYRELESRPVVL
;
A
#
# COMPACT_ATOMS: atom_id res chain seq x y z
N MET A 1 -6.14 -12.32 -1.19
CA MET A 1 -5.75 -11.12 -0.41
C MET A 1 -4.25 -10.96 -0.55
N ALA A 2 -3.76 -9.74 -0.77
CA ALA A 2 -2.33 -9.51 -1.04
C ALA A 2 -1.53 -9.63 0.28
N HIS A 3 -0.68 -10.64 0.39
CA HIS A 3 0.22 -10.84 1.52
C HIS A 3 1.56 -11.33 0.98
N GLY A 4 2.66 -10.73 1.41
CA GLY A 4 4.01 -11.09 1.00
C GLY A 4 4.77 -9.94 0.32
N TYR A 5 5.83 -10.30 -0.39
CA TYR A 5 6.71 -9.34 -1.05
C TYR A 5 6.27 -9.11 -2.50
N TYR A 6 6.26 -7.85 -2.89
CA TYR A 6 5.85 -7.41 -4.23
C TYR A 6 6.88 -6.44 -4.80
N THR A 7 7.20 -6.60 -6.07
CA THR A 7 8.01 -5.66 -6.84
C THR A 7 7.11 -4.63 -7.50
N VAL A 8 7.45 -3.35 -7.33
CA VAL A 8 6.83 -2.26 -8.06
C VAL A 8 7.33 -2.30 -9.50
N VAL A 9 6.48 -2.70 -10.43
CA VAL A 9 6.87 -2.82 -11.85
C VAL A 9 6.44 -1.61 -12.67
N GLU A 10 5.54 -0.80 -12.14
CA GLU A 10 5.05 0.41 -12.81
C GLU A 10 4.52 1.42 -11.79
N MET A 11 4.77 2.70 -12.04
CA MET A 11 4.24 3.83 -11.27
C MET A 11 3.76 4.91 -12.24
N VAL A 12 2.46 5.19 -12.26
CA VAL A 12 1.85 6.15 -13.19
C VAL A 12 0.99 7.15 -12.43
N ALA A 13 1.23 8.45 -12.64
CA ALA A 13 0.33 9.49 -12.14
C ALA A 13 -1.02 9.44 -12.86
N MET A 14 -2.10 9.52 -12.10
CA MET A 14 -3.44 9.52 -12.69
C MET A 14 -3.73 10.88 -13.32
N ALA A 15 -4.10 10.90 -14.60
CA ALA A 15 -4.38 12.14 -15.33
C ALA A 15 -5.50 12.96 -14.67
N ASP A 16 -6.56 12.29 -14.19
CA ASP A 16 -7.70 12.94 -13.54
C ASP A 16 -7.45 13.28 -12.06
N ARG A 17 -6.39 12.72 -11.45
CA ARG A 17 -6.05 12.88 -10.02
C ARG A 17 -4.53 12.93 -9.85
N PRO A 18 -3.90 14.09 -10.04
CA PRO A 18 -2.43 14.21 -10.03
C PRO A 18 -1.81 13.86 -8.66
N ASP A 19 -2.59 13.95 -7.59
CA ASP A 19 -2.20 13.56 -6.24
C ASP A 19 -2.24 12.04 -6.00
N MET A 20 -2.68 11.26 -6.98
CA MET A 20 -2.78 9.81 -6.93
C MET A 20 -1.83 9.15 -7.93
N LEU A 21 -1.17 8.09 -7.47
CA LEU A 21 -0.36 7.20 -8.27
C LEU A 21 -1.05 5.85 -8.40
N ARG A 22 -1.03 5.31 -9.61
CA ARG A 22 -1.34 3.93 -9.91
C ARG A 22 -0.05 3.13 -9.93
N LEU A 23 0.10 2.24 -8.96
CA LEU A 23 1.19 1.28 -8.88
C LEU A 23 0.74 -0.07 -9.43
N ARG A 24 1.56 -0.68 -10.28
CA ARG A 24 1.41 -2.09 -10.63
C ARG A 24 2.41 -2.90 -9.83
N LEU A 25 1.90 -3.89 -9.09
CA LEU A 25 2.65 -4.70 -8.14
C LEU A 25 2.66 -6.14 -8.62
N GLN A 26 3.85 -6.72 -8.76
CA GLN A 26 4.02 -8.13 -9.08
C GLN A 26 4.58 -8.88 -7.88
N PRO A 27 4.01 -10.04 -7.53
CA PRO A 27 4.52 -10.84 -6.43
C PRO A 27 5.94 -11.32 -6.74
N VAL A 28 6.82 -11.29 -5.74
CA VAL A 28 8.16 -11.88 -5.86
C VAL A 28 8.06 -13.40 -6.04
N ASP A 29 7.09 -14.02 -5.38
CA ASP A 29 6.74 -15.42 -5.59
C ASP A 29 5.31 -15.54 -6.18
N PRO A 30 5.18 -15.81 -7.50
CA PRO A 30 3.89 -15.90 -8.19
C PRO A 30 3.07 -17.14 -7.80
N THR A 31 3.63 -18.08 -7.04
CA THR A 31 2.88 -19.25 -6.53
C THR A 31 2.07 -18.91 -5.28
N THR A 32 2.45 -17.85 -4.57
CA THR A 32 1.84 -17.45 -3.29
C THR A 32 0.86 -16.29 -3.43
N ALA A 33 0.98 -15.51 -4.51
CA ALA A 33 0.19 -14.31 -4.73
C ALA A 33 0.03 -14.02 -6.23
N GLN A 34 -0.88 -13.11 -6.55
CA GLN A 34 -1.12 -12.62 -7.91
C GLN A 34 -0.71 -11.15 -8.02
N GLU A 35 -0.45 -10.70 -9.26
CA GLU A 35 -0.24 -9.28 -9.53
C GLU A 35 -1.51 -8.48 -9.28
N PHE A 36 -1.35 -7.24 -8.85
CA PHE A 36 -2.48 -6.34 -8.61
C PHE A 36 -2.08 -4.87 -8.82
N VAL A 37 -3.10 -4.02 -8.91
CA VAL A 37 -2.94 -2.58 -9.04
C VAL A 37 -3.34 -1.92 -7.73
N LEU A 38 -2.47 -1.03 -7.23
CA LEU A 38 -2.72 -0.25 -6.04
C LEU A 38 -2.81 1.24 -6.40
N LEU A 39 -3.86 1.89 -5.93
CA LEU A 39 -3.96 3.35 -5.98
C LEU A 39 -3.45 3.92 -4.66
N LEU A 40 -2.42 4.76 -4.74
CA LEU A 40 -1.74 5.31 -3.58
C LEU A 40 -1.62 6.83 -3.72
N PRO A 41 -1.85 7.61 -2.66
CA PRO A 41 -1.50 9.02 -2.67
C PRO A 41 -0.01 9.23 -3.00
N ARG A 42 0.29 10.20 -3.85
CA ARG A 42 1.64 10.55 -4.27
C ARG A 42 2.55 10.84 -3.07
N GLN A 43 2.04 11.58 -2.09
CA GLN A 43 2.78 11.88 -0.87
C GLN A 43 3.18 10.61 -0.10
N ALA A 44 2.36 9.56 -0.11
CA ALA A 44 2.69 8.30 0.55
C ALA A 44 3.80 7.54 -0.19
N ALA A 45 3.80 7.57 -1.53
CA ALA A 45 4.91 7.01 -2.31
C ALA A 45 6.22 7.77 -2.02
N GLU A 46 6.16 9.10 -1.95
CA GLU A 46 7.33 9.94 -1.65
C GLU A 46 7.86 9.67 -0.23
N ARG A 47 6.99 9.51 0.77
CA ARG A 47 7.38 9.13 2.14
C ARG A 47 8.05 7.76 2.21
N GLY A 48 7.51 6.80 1.46
CA GLY A 48 8.09 5.46 1.33
C GLY A 48 9.31 5.41 0.40
N GLN A 49 9.67 6.52 -0.22
CA GLN A 49 10.73 6.62 -1.25
C GLN A 49 10.56 5.57 -2.35
N LEU A 50 9.30 5.31 -2.73
CA LEU A 50 8.97 4.25 -3.68
C LEU A 50 9.54 4.55 -5.07
N ALA A 51 10.12 3.52 -5.68
CA ALA A 51 10.58 3.55 -7.06
C ALA A 51 10.22 2.27 -7.80
N THR A 52 10.09 2.36 -9.13
CA THR A 52 10.00 1.17 -10.00
C THR A 52 11.24 0.30 -9.80
N GLY A 53 11.03 -1.01 -9.69
CA GLY A 53 12.04 -2.02 -9.36
C GLY A 53 12.19 -2.28 -7.86
N GLN A 54 11.61 -1.45 -6.99
CA GLN A 54 11.70 -1.64 -5.55
C GLN A 54 10.75 -2.75 -5.06
N THR A 55 11.19 -3.50 -4.06
CA THR A 55 10.35 -4.45 -3.34
C THR A 55 9.65 -3.77 -2.18
N ILE A 56 8.36 -4.06 -2.01
CA ILE A 56 7.57 -3.69 -0.85
C ILE A 56 7.02 -4.94 -0.18
N ALA A 57 6.86 -4.89 1.13
CA ALA A 57 6.09 -5.88 1.88
C ALA A 57 4.65 -5.39 2.01
N ALA A 58 3.71 -6.26 1.68
CA ALA A 58 2.29 -6.05 1.92
C ALA A 58 1.83 -7.04 2.99
N GLU A 59 1.33 -6.53 4.11
CA GLU A 59 0.87 -7.32 5.24
C GLU A 59 -0.61 -7.05 5.51
N HIS A 60 -1.43 -8.09 5.36
CA HIS A 60 -2.83 -8.03 5.71
C HIS A 60 -3.01 -7.89 7.23
N ARG A 61 -3.73 -6.85 7.64
CA ARG A 61 -4.13 -6.56 9.01
C ARG A 61 -5.65 -6.72 9.12
N PRO A 62 -6.21 -6.91 10.33
CA PRO A 62 -7.67 -7.01 10.51
C PRO A 62 -8.46 -5.82 9.96
N TYR A 63 -7.79 -4.69 9.75
CA TYR A 63 -8.36 -3.41 9.34
C TYR A 63 -7.89 -2.90 7.98
N GLY A 64 -7.14 -3.72 7.24
CA GLY A 64 -6.68 -3.35 5.89
C GLY A 64 -5.29 -3.87 5.57
N LEU A 65 -4.53 -3.12 4.78
CA LEU A 65 -3.26 -3.55 4.20
C LEU A 65 -2.12 -2.60 4.60
N ALA A 66 -1.21 -3.10 5.44
CA ALA A 66 0.00 -2.38 5.82
C ALA A 66 1.06 -2.56 4.73
N LEU A 67 1.68 -1.45 4.32
CA LEU A 67 2.72 -1.42 3.30
C LEU A 67 4.03 -0.93 3.92
N ALA A 68 5.10 -1.69 3.68
CA ALA A 68 6.45 -1.35 4.08
C ALA A 68 7.40 -1.40 2.89
N ALA A 69 8.24 -0.37 2.75
CA ALA A 69 9.25 -0.30 1.71
C ALA A 69 10.46 -1.12 2.16
N MET A 70 11.02 -1.92 1.26
CA MET A 70 12.27 -2.63 1.52
C MET A 70 13.45 -1.78 1.02
N SER A 71 14.40 -1.55 1.91
CA SER A 71 15.70 -0.96 1.60
C SER A 71 16.56 -1.98 0.85
N PRO A 72 17.52 -1.55 -0.01
CA PRO A 72 18.53 -2.44 -0.57
C PRO A 72 19.32 -3.24 0.47
N ALA A 73 19.40 -2.75 1.72
CA ALA A 73 20.02 -3.46 2.84
C ALA A 73 19.13 -4.57 3.46
N GLY A 74 17.91 -4.77 2.96
CA GLY A 74 16.95 -5.77 3.45
C GLY A 74 16.08 -5.29 4.62
N GLU A 75 16.25 -4.05 5.07
CA GLU A 75 15.41 -3.46 6.12
C GLU A 75 14.02 -3.12 5.56
N THR A 76 12.98 -3.29 6.38
CA THR A 76 11.60 -2.93 6.03
C THR A 76 11.14 -1.75 6.86
N ALA A 77 10.63 -0.71 6.20
CA ALA A 77 10.12 0.50 6.85
C ALA A 77 8.65 0.73 6.47
N PRO A 78 7.69 0.69 7.43
CA PRO A 78 6.29 0.96 7.15
C PRO A 78 6.11 2.41 6.69
N PHE A 79 5.34 2.62 5.62
CA PHE A 79 5.11 3.96 5.07
C PHE A 79 3.65 4.28 4.82
N PHE A 80 2.77 3.28 4.72
CA PHE A 80 1.35 3.49 4.46
C PHE A 80 0.50 2.34 4.98
N LEU A 81 -0.74 2.67 5.36
CA LEU A 81 -1.78 1.72 5.72
C LEU A 81 -3.00 2.04 4.87
N VAL A 82 -3.39 1.11 4.01
CA VAL A 82 -4.67 1.17 3.32
C VAL A 82 -5.70 0.62 4.29
N LEU A 83 -6.73 1.40 4.62
CA LEU A 83 -7.85 0.91 5.41
C LEU A 83 -8.85 0.23 4.48
N ASP A 84 -9.38 -0.92 4.90
CA ASP A 84 -10.50 -1.55 4.22
C ASP A 84 -11.80 -0.83 4.66
N ASP A 85 -12.62 -0.40 3.70
CA ASP A 85 -13.81 0.43 3.94
C ASP A 85 -14.86 -0.26 4.86
N ASP A 86 -14.80 -1.59 5.02
CA ASP A 86 -15.69 -2.32 5.93
C ASP A 86 -15.49 -1.92 7.41
N TRP A 87 -14.34 -1.37 7.81
CA TRP A 87 -14.10 -0.91 9.20
C TRP A 87 -14.61 0.52 9.48
N TYR A 88 -14.93 1.31 8.45
CA TYR A 88 -15.40 2.68 8.64
C TYR A 88 -16.78 2.75 9.32
N ARG A 89 -17.50 1.62 9.44
CA ARG A 89 -18.82 1.54 10.07
C ARG A 89 -18.81 1.47 11.60
N GLU A 90 -17.66 1.25 12.25
CA GLU A 90 -17.55 1.24 13.73
C GLU A 90 -16.96 2.53 14.33
N LEU A 91 -16.49 3.46 13.50
CA LEU A 91 -15.96 4.77 13.92
C LEU A 91 -16.97 5.91 13.75
N GLU A 92 -18.28 5.64 13.89
CA GLU A 92 -19.23 6.71 14.24
C GLU A 92 -18.87 7.23 15.64
N SER A 93 -18.08 8.31 15.65
CA SER A 93 -17.73 9.05 16.86
C SER A 93 -19.02 9.45 17.58
N ARG A 94 -19.37 8.74 18.65
CA ARG A 94 -20.44 9.16 19.55
C ARG A 94 -19.93 10.31 20.39
N PRO A 95 -20.49 11.54 20.27
CA PRO A 95 -20.13 12.61 21.18
C PRO A 95 -20.53 12.20 22.59
N VAL A 96 -19.56 12.18 23.52
CA VAL A 96 -19.84 12.05 24.94
C VAL A 96 -20.36 13.40 25.41
N VAL A 97 -21.66 13.47 25.66
CA VAL A 97 -22.27 14.62 26.34
C VAL A 97 -21.98 14.44 27.83
N LEU A 98 -21.24 15.39 28.42
CA LEU A 98 -21.05 15.51 29.86
C LEU A 98 -22.25 16.20 30.51
#